data_AF-A0A0K0DDE3-F1
#
_entry.id   AF-A0A0K0DDE3-F1
#
_cell.length_a   1.000
_cell.length_b   1.000
_cell.length_c   1.000
_cell.angle_alpha   90.00
_cell.angle_beta   90.00
_cell.angle_gamma   90.00
#
_symmetry.space_group_name_H-M   'P 1'
#
loop_
_entity.id
_entity.type
_entity.pdbx_description
1 polymer ?
#
loop_
_entity_poly.entity_id
_entity_poly.type
_entity_poly.pdbx_seq_one_letter_code
_entity_poly.pdbx_strand_id
1 'polypeptide(L)'
;MGSKLVDCPKAKAVFDRSSEILGYDIFKLCTEGPKTKLDQTLYCQPAVFVSSMASIEKFKASDETIADRITDAAGFSVGEFAALVTGGIIGFDDALRVVDARAKAMHECNQDDDFLFYCYKKMCFREKGEMDVCEVANFLFCGVRVIGANETCMRFLEENQERYNFKVLKRLEVSGAFHTRQMEQAVAKVREAMVNVEIQKARCNVYSNYTGHIYPARNSEVRAVIAKQVTNPVKWEQIQQLLYRKHRDYVFPMFVELGPGRQLGAMLMQTSKKAYKNYQHFGC
;
A
#
# COMPACT_ATOMS: atom_id res chain seq x y z
N MET A 1 12.33 -5.02 -10.94
CA MET A 1 11.04 -5.72 -10.77
C MET A 1 10.53 -6.16 -12.15
N GLY A 2 9.54 -7.06 -12.24
CA GLY A 2 8.85 -7.40 -13.51
C GLY A 2 9.50 -8.41 -14.46
N SER A 3 10.83 -8.54 -14.51
CA SER A 3 11.51 -9.39 -15.52
C SER A 3 11.13 -10.86 -15.48
N LYS A 4 10.86 -11.42 -14.30
CA LYS A 4 10.43 -12.81 -14.12
C LYS A 4 8.94 -13.05 -14.41
N LEU A 5 8.20 -12.03 -14.85
CA LEU A 5 6.75 -12.14 -15.07
C LEU A 5 6.39 -12.29 -16.55
N VAL A 6 7.24 -11.79 -17.46
CA VAL A 6 6.92 -11.68 -18.89
C VAL A 6 7.03 -12.97 -19.70
N ASP A 7 7.50 -14.06 -19.07
CA ASP A 7 7.34 -15.42 -19.58
C ASP A 7 5.87 -15.87 -19.58
N CYS A 8 4.99 -15.19 -18.85
CA CYS A 8 3.54 -15.35 -18.92
C CYS A 8 2.92 -14.29 -19.87
N PRO A 9 2.25 -14.71 -20.97
CA PRO A 9 1.64 -13.77 -21.92
C PRO A 9 0.62 -12.81 -21.29
N LYS A 10 -0.20 -13.28 -20.33
CA LYS A 10 -1.18 -12.44 -19.62
C LYS A 10 -0.50 -11.38 -18.76
N ALA A 11 0.59 -11.73 -18.08
CA ALA A 11 1.37 -10.78 -17.30
C ALA A 11 2.09 -9.76 -18.19
N LYS A 12 2.62 -10.17 -19.35
CA LYS A 12 3.17 -9.23 -20.35
C LYS A 12 2.10 -8.25 -20.85
N ALA A 13 0.89 -8.74 -21.15
CA ALA A 13 -0.21 -7.89 -21.61
C ALA A 13 -0.59 -6.80 -20.58
N VAL A 14 -0.47 -7.08 -19.27
CA VAL A 14 -0.66 -6.07 -18.21
C VAL A 14 0.35 -4.93 -18.36
N PHE A 15 1.62 -5.24 -18.59
CA PHE A 15 2.66 -4.22 -18.81
C PHE A 15 2.45 -3.42 -20.11
N ASP A 16 2.10 -4.10 -21.19
CA ASP A 16 1.85 -3.46 -22.49
C ASP A 16 0.68 -2.48 -22.36
N ARG A 17 -0.47 -2.94 -21.83
CA ARG A 17 -1.65 -2.11 -21.59
C ARG A 17 -1.37 -0.94 -20.65
N SER A 18 -0.56 -1.17 -19.61
CA SER A 18 -0.19 -0.10 -18.69
C SER A 18 0.63 0.99 -19.38
N SER A 19 1.54 0.60 -20.28
CA SER A 19 2.37 1.55 -21.01
C SER A 19 1.54 2.43 -21.94
N GLU A 20 0.51 1.86 -22.58
CA GLU A 20 -0.47 2.62 -23.38
C GLU A 20 -1.22 3.65 -22.54
N ILE A 21 -1.70 3.26 -21.35
CA ILE A 21 -2.48 4.14 -20.47
C ILE A 21 -1.61 5.25 -19.89
N LEU A 22 -0.38 4.93 -19.49
CA LEU A 22 0.54 5.86 -18.84
C LEU A 22 1.28 6.77 -19.83
N GLY A 23 1.35 6.37 -21.10
CA GLY A 23 2.08 7.11 -22.15
C GLY A 23 3.61 6.95 -22.10
N TYR A 24 4.11 5.98 -21.34
CA TYR A 24 5.54 5.65 -21.28
C TYR A 24 5.74 4.15 -20.99
N ASP A 25 6.90 3.62 -21.35
CA ASP A 25 7.23 2.20 -21.14
C ASP A 25 7.51 1.91 -19.66
N ILE A 26 6.48 1.49 -18.94
CA ILE A 26 6.57 1.13 -17.51
C ILE A 26 7.36 -0.17 -17.32
N PHE A 27 7.35 -1.08 -18.30
CA PHE A 27 8.09 -2.33 -18.20
C PHE A 27 9.59 -2.07 -18.23
N LYS A 28 10.05 -1.31 -19.21
CA LYS A 28 11.45 -0.86 -19.32
C LYS A 28 11.90 -0.12 -18.08
N LEU A 29 11.07 0.78 -17.54
CA LEU A 29 11.41 1.49 -16.30
C LEU A 29 11.57 0.51 -15.11
N CYS A 30 10.71 -0.50 -15.01
CA CYS A 30 10.75 -1.52 -13.95
C CYS A 30 11.97 -2.46 -14.03
N THR A 31 12.45 -2.77 -15.23
CA THR A 31 13.52 -3.75 -15.48
C THR A 31 14.89 -3.11 -15.64
N GLU A 32 14.98 -1.95 -16.28
CA GLU A 32 16.23 -1.29 -16.65
C GLU A 32 16.50 -0.01 -15.84
N GLY A 33 15.46 0.59 -15.24
CA GLY A 33 15.59 1.82 -14.46
C GLY A 33 15.70 3.09 -15.32
N PRO A 34 16.45 4.12 -14.89
CA PRO A 34 17.36 4.13 -13.74
C PRO A 34 16.61 4.07 -12.40
N LYS A 35 17.25 3.47 -11.39
CA LYS A 35 16.66 3.29 -10.05
C LYS A 35 16.16 4.61 -9.45
N THR A 36 16.95 5.68 -9.59
CA THR A 36 16.60 7.02 -9.11
C THR A 36 15.31 7.58 -9.69
N LYS A 37 14.96 7.21 -10.93
CA LYS A 37 13.67 7.56 -11.53
C LYS A 37 12.56 6.64 -11.02
N LEU A 38 12.81 5.33 -10.99
CA LEU A 38 11.85 4.34 -10.51
C LEU A 38 11.44 4.57 -9.04
N ASP A 39 12.34 5.07 -8.21
CA ASP A 39 12.08 5.34 -6.78
C ASP A 39 11.19 6.56 -6.55
N GLN A 40 11.06 7.48 -7.52
CA GLN A 40 10.21 8.66 -7.37
C GLN A 40 8.76 8.22 -7.25
N THR A 41 8.00 8.83 -6.33
CA THR A 41 6.60 8.51 -6.04
C THR A 41 5.72 8.46 -7.29
N LEU A 42 5.97 9.37 -8.23
CA LEU A 42 5.33 9.43 -9.55
C LEU A 42 5.39 8.10 -10.30
N TYR A 43 6.53 7.41 -10.27
CA TYR A 43 6.76 6.19 -11.04
C TYR A 43 6.65 4.91 -10.20
N CYS A 44 7.06 4.97 -8.92
CA CYS A 44 7.09 3.78 -8.06
C CYS A 44 5.67 3.26 -7.77
N GLN A 45 4.69 4.16 -7.65
CA GLN A 45 3.30 3.79 -7.39
C GLN A 45 2.68 2.99 -8.56
N PRO A 46 2.67 3.50 -9.81
CA PRO A 46 2.29 2.70 -10.97
C PRO A 46 3.12 1.42 -11.11
N ALA A 47 4.44 1.48 -10.92
CA ALA A 47 5.33 0.33 -11.05
C ALA A 47 4.96 -0.82 -10.09
N VAL A 48 4.67 -0.49 -8.82
CA VAL A 48 4.22 -1.46 -7.81
C VAL A 48 2.86 -2.03 -8.20
N PHE A 49 1.88 -1.17 -8.55
CA PHE A 49 0.54 -1.63 -8.94
C PHE A 49 0.60 -2.57 -10.16
N VAL A 50 1.27 -2.17 -11.23
CA VAL A 50 1.39 -2.94 -12.48
C VAL A 50 2.13 -4.26 -12.23
N SER A 51 3.23 -4.23 -11.47
CA SER A 51 3.99 -5.44 -11.12
C SER A 51 3.17 -6.41 -10.26
N SER A 52 2.36 -5.91 -9.33
CA SER A 52 1.42 -6.72 -8.55
C SER A 52 0.34 -7.34 -9.42
N MET A 53 -0.28 -6.57 -10.33
CA MET A 53 -1.28 -7.07 -11.27
C MET A 53 -0.71 -8.12 -12.23
N ALA A 54 0.49 -7.89 -12.75
CA ALA A 54 1.19 -8.88 -13.58
C ALA A 54 1.52 -10.17 -12.78
N SER A 55 1.89 -10.02 -11.50
CA SER A 55 2.13 -11.15 -10.59
C SER A 55 0.84 -11.96 -10.34
N ILE A 56 -0.30 -11.28 -10.17
CA ILE A 56 -1.62 -11.91 -10.04
C ILE A 56 -1.97 -12.71 -11.31
N GLU A 57 -1.76 -12.14 -12.50
CA GLU A 57 -2.06 -12.84 -13.76
C GLU A 57 -1.16 -14.06 -13.97
N LYS A 58 0.14 -13.96 -13.65
CA LYS A 58 1.03 -15.12 -13.68
C LYS A 58 0.64 -16.18 -12.64
N PHE A 59 0.19 -15.77 -11.46
CA PHE A 59 -0.24 -16.70 -10.41
C PHE A 59 -1.48 -17.48 -10.85
N LYS A 60 -2.50 -16.80 -11.38
CA LYS A 60 -3.70 -17.43 -11.97
C LYS A 60 -3.36 -18.37 -13.14
N ALA A 61 -2.32 -18.06 -13.92
CA ALA A 61 -1.87 -18.93 -15.00
C ALA A 61 -1.19 -20.23 -14.50
N SER A 62 -0.76 -20.28 -13.23
CA SER A 62 -0.17 -21.49 -12.64
C SER A 62 -1.22 -22.48 -12.12
N ASP A 63 -2.42 -22.01 -11.79
CA ASP A 63 -3.58 -22.81 -11.38
C ASP A 63 -4.85 -21.97 -11.60
N GLU A 64 -5.68 -22.38 -12.57
CA GLU A 64 -6.89 -21.64 -12.97
C GLU A 64 -7.93 -21.54 -11.84
N THR A 65 -7.89 -22.45 -10.85
CA THR A 65 -8.81 -22.44 -9.70
C THR A 65 -8.48 -21.35 -8.69
N ILE A 66 -7.30 -20.73 -8.77
CA ILE A 66 -6.86 -19.68 -7.84
C ILE A 66 -7.88 -18.55 -7.75
N ALA A 67 -8.44 -18.12 -8.88
CA ALA A 67 -9.37 -17.00 -8.91
C ALA A 67 -10.60 -17.23 -8.01
N ASP A 68 -11.13 -18.47 -8.00
CA ASP A 68 -12.31 -18.85 -7.21
C ASP A 68 -11.97 -19.11 -5.73
N ARG A 69 -10.68 -19.29 -5.41
CA ARG A 69 -10.19 -19.60 -4.06
C ARG A 69 -9.77 -18.37 -3.27
N ILE A 70 -9.74 -17.18 -3.89
CA ILE A 70 -9.42 -15.93 -3.19
C ILE A 70 -10.60 -15.52 -2.31
N THR A 71 -10.46 -15.68 -1.01
CA THR A 71 -11.48 -15.26 -0.03
C THR A 71 -11.26 -13.83 0.47
N ASP A 72 -10.01 -13.35 0.43
CA ASP A 72 -9.60 -12.08 1.01
C ASP A 72 -8.46 -11.45 0.20
N ALA A 73 -8.51 -10.12 0.05
CA ALA A 73 -7.46 -9.33 -0.57
C ALA A 73 -7.16 -8.08 0.27
N ALA A 74 -5.88 -7.81 0.51
CA ALA A 74 -5.43 -6.63 1.20
C ALA A 74 -4.12 -6.15 0.56
N GLY A 75 -3.99 -4.84 0.37
CA GLY A 75 -2.78 -4.25 -0.18
C GLY A 75 -2.36 -3.05 0.63
N PHE A 76 -1.05 -2.84 0.75
CA PHE A 76 -0.48 -1.78 1.58
C PHE A 76 -0.41 -0.48 0.78
N SER A 77 -1.05 0.59 1.27
CA SER A 77 -1.07 1.90 0.61
C SER A 77 -1.49 1.80 -0.86
N VAL A 78 -0.62 2.08 -1.84
CA VAL A 78 -0.92 1.93 -3.28
C VAL A 78 -1.33 0.51 -3.66
N GLY A 79 -0.85 -0.51 -2.94
CA GLY A 79 -1.26 -1.91 -3.16
C GLY A 79 -2.76 -2.15 -2.94
N GLU A 80 -3.45 -1.26 -2.23
CA GLU A 80 -4.91 -1.33 -2.04
C GLU A 80 -5.66 -1.29 -3.38
N PHE A 81 -5.14 -0.57 -4.37
CA PHE A 81 -5.73 -0.57 -5.72
C PHE A 81 -5.62 -1.93 -6.40
N ALA A 82 -4.49 -2.63 -6.24
CA ALA A 82 -4.36 -4.00 -6.73
C ALA A 82 -5.32 -4.96 -6.01
N ALA A 83 -5.54 -4.76 -4.70
CA ALA A 83 -6.52 -5.53 -3.93
C ALA A 83 -7.97 -5.24 -4.37
N LEU A 84 -8.31 -3.98 -4.65
CA LEU A 84 -9.62 -3.56 -5.18
C LEU A 84 -9.90 -4.18 -6.55
N VAL A 85 -8.90 -4.21 -7.45
CA VAL A 85 -9.03 -4.88 -8.75
C VAL A 85 -9.16 -6.40 -8.58
N THR A 86 -8.35 -7.00 -7.71
CA THR A 86 -8.40 -8.44 -7.41
C THR A 86 -9.77 -8.85 -6.86
N GLY A 87 -10.33 -8.05 -5.95
CA GLY A 87 -11.68 -8.24 -5.42
C GLY A 87 -12.80 -7.86 -6.39
N GLY A 88 -12.46 -7.36 -7.58
CA GLY A 88 -13.42 -6.98 -8.61
C GLY A 88 -14.26 -5.75 -8.28
N ILE A 89 -13.81 -4.89 -7.37
CA ILE A 89 -14.52 -3.66 -6.97
C ILE A 89 -14.34 -2.55 -8.02
N ILE A 90 -13.15 -2.47 -8.62
CA ILE A 90 -12.83 -1.51 -9.69
C ILE A 90 -12.13 -2.25 -10.84
N GLY A 91 -12.27 -1.73 -12.07
CA GLY A 91 -11.57 -2.24 -13.24
C GLY A 91 -10.07 -1.91 -13.23
N PHE A 92 -9.27 -2.69 -13.95
CA PHE A 92 -7.82 -2.51 -14.04
C PHE A 92 -7.42 -1.14 -14.62
N ASP A 93 -7.95 -0.78 -15.79
CA ASP A 93 -7.63 0.48 -16.47
C ASP A 93 -7.97 1.70 -15.60
N ASP A 94 -9.15 1.66 -14.97
CA ASP A 94 -9.60 2.73 -14.07
C ASP A 94 -8.74 2.82 -12.82
N ALA A 95 -8.39 1.68 -12.21
CA ALA A 95 -7.48 1.65 -11.09
C ALA A 95 -6.11 2.23 -11.45
N LEU A 96 -5.57 1.91 -12.63
CA LEU A 96 -4.29 2.45 -13.07
C LEU A 96 -4.34 3.97 -13.26
N ARG A 97 -5.42 4.51 -13.86
CA ARG A 97 -5.61 5.96 -14.00
C ARG A 97 -5.69 6.65 -12.64
N VAL A 98 -6.37 6.04 -11.67
CA VAL A 98 -6.46 6.59 -10.31
C VAL A 98 -5.10 6.51 -9.60
N VAL A 99 -4.36 5.42 -9.77
CA VAL A 99 -3.00 5.25 -9.22
C VAL A 99 -2.06 6.30 -9.80
N ASP A 100 -2.10 6.55 -11.12
CA ASP A 100 -1.29 7.58 -11.77
C ASP A 100 -1.65 8.99 -11.27
N ALA A 101 -2.94 9.32 -11.19
CA ALA A 101 -3.41 10.59 -10.63
C ALA A 101 -2.99 10.76 -9.16
N ARG A 102 -3.11 9.70 -8.34
CA ARG A 102 -2.65 9.67 -6.95
C ARG A 102 -1.14 9.87 -6.85
N ALA A 103 -0.36 9.20 -7.70
CA ALA A 103 1.09 9.27 -7.71
C ALA A 103 1.57 10.69 -8.02
N LYS A 104 0.99 11.31 -9.06
CA LYS A 104 1.25 12.71 -9.45
C LYS A 104 0.90 13.67 -8.32
N ALA A 105 -0.32 13.58 -7.79
CA ALA A 105 -0.79 14.51 -6.78
C ALA A 105 -0.02 14.39 -5.47
N MET A 106 0.31 13.16 -5.03
CA MET A 106 1.14 12.98 -3.83
C MET A 106 2.58 13.42 -4.04
N HIS A 107 3.11 13.27 -5.26
CA HIS A 107 4.43 13.79 -5.60
C HIS A 107 4.47 15.33 -5.59
N GLU A 108 3.39 15.99 -6.02
CA GLU A 108 3.24 17.46 -5.93
C GLU A 108 3.09 17.96 -4.50
N CYS A 109 2.56 17.14 -3.58
CA CYS A 109 2.49 17.46 -2.14
C CYS A 109 3.84 17.35 -1.42
N ASN A 110 4.90 16.91 -2.09
CA ASN A 110 6.22 16.80 -1.47
C ASN A 110 6.72 18.19 -1.02
N GLN A 111 6.95 18.35 0.27
CA GLN A 111 7.50 19.56 0.89
C GLN A 111 8.77 19.22 1.67
N ASP A 112 9.79 18.62 1.05
CA ASP A 112 11.07 18.27 1.72
C ASP A 112 10.92 17.65 3.13
N ASP A 113 9.83 16.92 3.35
CA ASP A 113 9.43 16.43 4.68
C ASP A 113 9.82 14.96 4.81
N ASP A 114 10.71 14.68 5.76
CA ASP A 114 11.23 13.34 6.03
C ASP A 114 10.21 12.46 6.79
N PHE A 115 10.50 11.17 6.91
CA PHE A 115 9.72 10.27 7.78
C PHE A 115 10.59 9.56 8.79
N LEU A 116 10.02 9.34 9.97
CA LEU A 116 10.60 8.51 11.01
C LEU A 116 9.93 7.15 11.06
N PHE A 117 10.69 6.10 10.80
CA PHE A 117 10.34 4.77 11.24
C PHE A 117 10.67 4.62 12.72
N TYR A 118 9.68 4.18 13.51
CA TYR A 118 9.81 4.07 14.94
C TYR A 118 9.21 2.77 15.53
N CYS A 119 9.85 2.22 16.56
CA CYS A 119 9.47 1.00 17.28
C CYS A 119 9.29 1.20 18.82
N TYR A 120 8.05 1.36 19.33
CA TYR A 120 7.55 0.88 20.63
C TYR A 120 6.01 1.08 20.88
N LYS A 121 5.52 0.50 22.00
CA LYS A 121 4.12 0.18 22.33
C LYS A 121 3.17 1.34 22.69
N LYS A 122 3.62 2.50 23.15
CA LYS A 122 2.71 3.60 23.53
C LYS A 122 3.28 4.94 23.06
N MET A 123 2.56 5.58 22.14
CA MET A 123 2.79 6.97 21.79
C MET A 123 1.46 7.69 21.95
N CYS A 124 1.37 8.53 22.97
CA CYS A 124 0.37 9.60 23.04
C CYS A 124 1.14 10.89 22.75
N PHE A 125 1.36 11.20 21.47
CA PHE A 125 1.91 12.50 21.12
C PHE A 125 0.80 13.53 21.26
N ARG A 126 0.85 14.29 22.36
CA ARG A 126 0.08 15.52 22.56
C ARG A 126 1.01 16.56 23.19
N GLU A 127 2.16 16.80 22.58
CA GLU A 127 2.81 18.09 22.76
C GLU A 127 2.05 19.08 21.90
N LYS A 128 0.95 19.57 22.48
CA LYS A 128 0.14 20.65 21.92
C LYS A 128 1.04 21.89 21.90
N GLY A 129 1.39 22.38 20.71
CA GLY A 129 1.83 23.77 20.52
C GLY A 129 3.20 23.98 19.88
N GLU A 130 4.03 22.94 19.68
CA GLU A 130 5.41 23.13 19.20
C GLU A 130 5.74 22.45 17.86
N MET A 131 4.81 21.67 17.29
CA MET A 131 5.11 20.77 16.15
C MET A 131 4.07 20.87 15.04
N ASP A 132 4.45 21.41 13.88
CA ASP A 132 3.55 21.67 12.76
C ASP A 132 2.97 20.38 12.16
N VAL A 133 3.74 19.30 11.99
CA VAL A 133 3.25 17.97 11.56
C VAL A 133 4.05 16.88 12.28
N CYS A 134 3.36 16.03 13.05
CA CYS A 134 3.91 14.83 13.70
C CYS A 134 2.77 13.84 13.94
N GLU A 135 2.54 12.95 12.97
CA GLU A 135 1.36 12.06 12.93
C GLU A 135 1.77 10.63 12.61
N VAL A 136 1.05 9.65 13.18
CA VAL A 136 1.23 8.26 12.76
C VAL A 136 0.71 8.12 11.34
N ALA A 137 1.58 7.73 10.41
CA ALA A 137 1.29 7.48 9.00
C ALA A 137 1.03 5.98 8.72
N ASN A 138 1.67 5.07 9.46
CA ASN A 138 1.46 3.63 9.27
C ASN A 138 1.52 2.87 10.61
N PHE A 139 0.58 1.94 10.81
CA PHE A 139 0.64 0.91 11.85
C PHE A 139 1.10 -0.39 11.20
N LEU A 140 2.34 -0.81 11.42
CA LEU A 140 2.92 -1.94 10.67
C LEU A 140 2.70 -3.27 11.38
N PHE A 141 3.11 -3.35 12.65
CA PHE A 141 2.98 -4.52 13.52
C PHE A 141 3.18 -4.11 14.98
N CYS A 142 3.12 -5.05 15.92
CA CYS A 142 3.07 -4.77 17.35
C CYS A 142 4.21 -3.86 17.82
N GLY A 143 3.86 -2.62 18.14
CA GLY A 143 4.79 -1.60 18.60
C GLY A 143 5.60 -0.93 17.49
N VAL A 144 5.38 -1.19 16.21
CA VAL A 144 6.11 -0.54 15.11
C VAL A 144 5.18 0.31 14.26
N ARG A 145 5.57 1.58 14.12
CA ARG A 145 4.81 2.61 13.42
C ARG A 145 5.75 3.46 12.56
N VAL A 146 5.19 4.05 11.52
CA VAL A 146 5.82 5.13 10.78
C VAL A 146 5.16 6.42 11.20
N ILE A 147 5.98 7.43 11.48
CA ILE A 147 5.55 8.78 11.83
C ILE A 147 5.91 9.65 10.63
N GLY A 148 4.91 10.32 10.06
CA GLY A 148 5.11 11.40 9.12
C GLY A 148 5.29 12.70 9.91
N ALA A 149 6.42 13.37 9.71
CA ALA A 149 6.78 14.54 10.50
C ALA A 149 7.69 15.48 9.69
N ASN A 150 7.61 16.78 9.93
CA ASN A 150 8.56 17.70 9.30
C ASN A 150 9.96 17.59 9.95
N GLU A 151 10.98 18.16 9.30
CA GLU A 151 12.37 18.02 9.75
C GLU A 151 12.62 18.52 11.19
N THR A 152 11.94 19.58 11.62
CA THR A 152 12.02 20.06 13.01
C THR A 152 11.46 19.03 13.99
N CYS A 153 10.33 18.43 13.63
CA CYS A 153 9.69 17.39 14.42
C CYS A 153 10.54 16.12 14.48
N MET A 154 11.18 15.76 13.37
CA MET A 154 12.09 14.64 13.24
C MET A 154 13.27 14.77 14.22
N ARG A 155 14.00 15.89 14.17
CA ARG A 155 15.12 16.15 15.08
C ARG A 155 14.69 16.08 16.54
N PHE A 156 13.55 16.67 16.87
CA PHE A 156 13.01 16.61 18.23
C PHE A 156 12.79 15.15 18.70
N LEU A 157 12.20 14.30 17.86
CA LEU A 157 11.97 12.89 18.18
C LEU A 157 13.28 12.10 18.32
N GLU A 158 14.30 12.43 17.52
CA GLU A 158 15.63 11.84 17.57
C GLU A 158 16.36 12.24 18.87
N GLU A 159 16.34 13.52 19.23
CA GLU A 159 16.93 14.05 20.47
C GLU A 159 16.23 13.53 21.73
N ASN A 160 14.92 13.25 21.64
CA ASN A 160 14.11 12.77 22.76
C ASN A 160 13.85 11.24 22.70
N GLN A 161 14.68 10.48 21.97
CA GLN A 161 14.51 9.05 21.78
C GLN A 161 14.34 8.29 23.13
N GLU A 162 15.20 8.56 24.11
CA GLU A 162 15.15 7.92 25.43
C GLU A 162 13.88 8.29 26.20
N ARG A 163 13.49 9.57 26.17
CA ARG A 163 12.30 10.11 26.86
C ARG A 163 11.03 9.39 26.44
N TYR A 164 10.89 9.07 25.16
CA TYR A 164 9.73 8.36 24.63
C TYR A 164 9.91 6.82 24.58
N ASN A 165 11.02 6.29 25.12
CA ASN A 165 11.38 4.87 25.09
C ASN A 165 11.44 4.30 23.68
N PHE A 166 12.07 5.06 22.79
CA PHE A 166 12.16 4.70 21.40
C PHE A 166 13.26 3.66 21.17
N LYS A 167 12.91 2.41 20.80
CA LYS A 167 13.91 1.34 20.66
C LYS A 167 14.78 1.46 19.41
N VAL A 168 14.15 1.79 18.29
CA VAL A 168 14.82 1.96 17.00
C VAL A 168 14.16 3.14 16.31
N LEU A 169 15.00 4.06 15.85
CA LEU A 169 14.65 5.18 14.97
C LEU A 169 15.43 5.05 13.67
N LYS A 170 14.73 5.20 12.55
CA LYS A 170 15.35 5.20 11.23
C LYS A 170 14.59 6.14 10.30
N ARG A 171 15.30 7.04 9.61
CA ARG A 171 14.69 7.84 8.55
C ARG A 171 14.41 6.98 7.32
N LEU A 172 13.25 7.18 6.69
CA LEU A 172 12.88 6.50 5.44
C LEU A 172 13.21 7.40 4.24
N GLU A 173 13.78 6.81 3.19
CA GLU A 173 14.09 7.49 1.93
C GLU A 173 12.81 7.63 1.08
N VAL A 174 12.00 8.63 1.41
CA VAL A 174 10.71 8.93 0.78
C VAL A 174 10.54 10.43 0.72
N SER A 175 9.75 10.92 -0.25
CA SER A 175 9.80 12.32 -0.67
C SER A 175 8.86 13.28 0.07
N GLY A 176 8.08 12.83 1.05
CA GLY A 176 7.11 13.68 1.76
C GLY A 176 6.14 12.88 2.63
N ALA A 177 5.63 13.44 3.74
CA ALA A 177 4.91 12.70 4.79
C ALA A 177 3.52 12.15 4.39
N PHE A 178 3.50 11.12 3.53
CA PHE A 178 2.33 10.35 3.10
C PHE A 178 1.48 9.85 4.27
N HIS A 179 0.17 9.71 4.03
CA HIS A 179 -0.80 9.24 5.04
C HIS A 179 -0.95 10.16 6.26
N THR A 180 -0.61 11.44 6.10
CA THR A 180 -0.86 12.52 7.06
C THR A 180 -1.67 13.64 6.39
N ARG A 181 -2.07 14.64 7.16
CA ARG A 181 -2.74 15.84 6.61
C ARG A 181 -1.94 16.61 5.57
N GLN A 182 -0.62 16.40 5.44
CA GLN A 182 0.17 17.05 4.38
C GLN A 182 -0.29 16.67 2.97
N MET A 183 -0.93 15.50 2.83
CA MET A 183 -1.44 15.03 1.54
C MET A 183 -2.84 15.57 1.19
N GLU A 184 -3.36 16.57 1.91
CA GLU A 184 -4.73 17.06 1.70
C GLU A 184 -4.97 17.55 0.28
N GLN A 185 -3.97 18.19 -0.36
CA GLN A 185 -4.10 18.64 -1.73
C GLN A 185 -4.26 17.47 -2.73
N ALA A 186 -3.66 16.31 -2.44
CA ALA A 186 -3.79 15.13 -3.27
C ALA A 186 -5.19 14.50 -3.20
N VAL A 187 -5.94 14.71 -2.11
CA VAL A 187 -7.29 14.14 -1.93
C VAL A 187 -8.24 14.60 -3.03
N ALA A 188 -8.17 15.88 -3.42
CA ALA A 188 -9.03 16.44 -4.47
C ALA A 188 -8.81 15.74 -5.81
N LYS A 189 -7.54 15.50 -6.19
CA LYS A 189 -7.15 14.82 -7.43
C LYS A 189 -7.57 13.35 -7.44
N VAL A 190 -7.44 12.65 -6.30
CA VAL A 190 -7.93 11.27 -6.19
C VAL A 190 -9.45 11.22 -6.29
N ARG A 191 -10.19 12.15 -5.68
CA ARG A 191 -11.65 12.22 -5.80
C ARG A 191 -12.08 12.45 -7.24
N GLU A 192 -11.43 13.39 -7.93
CA GLU A 192 -11.67 13.69 -9.33
C GLU A 192 -11.45 12.46 -10.23
N ALA A 193 -10.31 11.78 -10.08
CA ALA A 193 -10.01 10.56 -10.82
C ALA A 193 -11.03 9.43 -10.54
N MET A 194 -11.59 9.40 -9.33
CA MET A 194 -12.61 8.43 -8.95
C MET A 194 -14.02 8.77 -9.43
N VAL A 195 -14.32 9.94 -10.01
CA VAL A 195 -15.72 10.32 -10.35
C VAL A 195 -16.37 9.33 -11.31
N ASN A 196 -15.66 8.96 -12.37
CA ASN A 196 -16.19 8.13 -13.47
C ASN A 196 -15.86 6.64 -13.34
N VAL A 197 -15.16 6.23 -12.28
CA VAL A 197 -14.81 4.82 -12.06
C VAL A 197 -16.06 4.03 -11.73
N GLU A 198 -16.35 2.97 -12.47
CA GLU A 198 -17.46 2.09 -12.14
C GLU A 198 -17.11 1.23 -10.90
N ILE A 199 -18.00 1.24 -9.90
CA ILE A 199 -17.82 0.44 -8.68
C ILE A 199 -18.75 -0.75 -8.72
N GLN A 200 -18.15 -1.92 -8.62
CA GLN A 200 -18.81 -3.21 -8.70
C GLN A 200 -18.90 -3.88 -7.33
N LYS A 201 -19.77 -4.89 -7.23
CA LYS A 201 -19.88 -5.72 -6.03
C LYS A 201 -18.61 -6.55 -5.85
N ALA A 202 -18.03 -6.51 -4.65
CA ALA A 202 -16.85 -7.29 -4.30
C ALA A 202 -17.10 -8.80 -4.43
N ARG A 203 -16.13 -9.51 -5.02
CA ARG A 203 -16.10 -10.98 -5.16
C ARG A 203 -15.49 -11.67 -3.94
N CYS A 204 -14.65 -10.96 -3.21
CA CYS A 204 -14.01 -11.41 -1.99
C CYS A 204 -13.91 -10.24 -0.98
N ASN A 205 -13.50 -10.50 0.25
CA ASN A 205 -13.31 -9.44 1.23
C ASN A 205 -12.10 -8.59 0.85
N VAL A 206 -12.29 -7.30 0.57
CA VAL A 206 -11.19 -6.35 0.36
C VAL A 206 -11.06 -5.46 1.59
N TYR A 207 -9.85 -5.28 2.10
CA TYR A 207 -9.60 -4.53 3.33
C TYR A 207 -9.08 -3.12 3.06
N SER A 208 -9.66 -2.13 3.75
CA SER A 208 -9.26 -0.75 3.61
C SER A 208 -8.17 -0.33 4.60
N ASN A 209 -7.14 0.34 4.11
CA ASN A 209 -6.09 0.91 4.95
C ASN A 209 -6.59 2.02 5.86
N TYR A 210 -7.60 2.79 5.44
CA TYR A 210 -8.18 3.88 6.23
C TYR A 210 -9.02 3.36 7.40
N THR A 211 -9.95 2.45 7.13
CA THR A 211 -10.87 1.95 8.17
C THR A 211 -10.24 0.83 8.99
N GLY A 212 -9.30 0.07 8.41
CA GLY A 212 -8.75 -1.15 8.97
C GLY A 212 -9.71 -2.34 8.89
N HIS A 213 -10.79 -2.24 8.12
CA HIS A 213 -11.88 -3.21 8.01
C HIS A 213 -12.20 -3.48 6.53
N ILE A 214 -13.13 -4.41 6.27
CA ILE A 214 -13.62 -4.71 4.93
C ILE A 214 -14.27 -3.45 4.31
N TYR A 215 -14.09 -3.27 3.01
CA TYR A 215 -14.70 -2.20 2.23
C TYR A 215 -16.22 -2.18 2.38
N PRO A 216 -16.84 -0.99 2.48
CA PRO A 216 -18.30 -0.87 2.57
C PRO A 216 -18.98 -1.35 1.28
N ALA A 217 -20.25 -1.76 1.40
CA ALA A 217 -21.04 -2.24 0.27
C ALA A 217 -21.59 -1.11 -0.63
N ARG A 218 -21.67 0.14 -0.13
CA ARG A 218 -22.24 1.27 -0.86
C ARG A 218 -21.17 1.99 -1.68
N ASN A 219 -21.43 2.19 -2.97
CA ASN A 219 -20.48 2.80 -3.91
C ASN A 219 -19.97 4.19 -3.48
N SER A 220 -20.84 5.04 -2.93
CA SER A 220 -20.44 6.37 -2.43
C SER A 220 -19.47 6.28 -1.24
N GLU A 221 -19.67 5.30 -0.36
CA GLU A 221 -18.79 5.06 0.78
C GLU A 221 -17.43 4.50 0.33
N VAL A 222 -17.40 3.63 -0.69
CA VAL A 222 -16.15 3.13 -1.31
C VAL A 222 -15.29 4.29 -1.82
N ARG A 223 -15.87 5.22 -2.60
CA ARG A 223 -15.14 6.40 -3.10
C ARG A 223 -14.59 7.25 -1.95
N ALA A 224 -15.42 7.48 -0.93
CA ALA A 224 -15.03 8.27 0.24
C ALA A 224 -13.88 7.62 1.03
N VAL A 225 -13.90 6.28 1.16
CA VAL A 225 -12.84 5.52 1.83
C VAL A 225 -11.53 5.59 1.07
N ILE A 226 -11.54 5.41 -0.27
CA ILE A 226 -10.35 5.52 -1.12
C ILE A 226 -9.73 6.92 -1.01
N ALA A 227 -10.55 7.97 -1.07
CA ALA A 227 -10.05 9.34 -0.96
C ALA A 227 -9.44 9.63 0.42
N LYS A 228 -10.10 9.17 1.50
CA LYS A 228 -9.60 9.39 2.88
C LYS A 228 -8.31 8.62 3.18
N GLN A 229 -8.04 7.52 2.48
CA GLN A 229 -6.81 6.76 2.65
C GLN A 229 -5.53 7.58 2.43
N VAL A 230 -5.59 8.60 1.57
CA VAL A 230 -4.44 9.42 1.18
C VAL A 230 -3.87 10.21 2.38
N THR A 231 -4.74 10.70 3.26
CA THR A 231 -4.38 11.58 4.40
C THR A 231 -4.50 10.92 5.76
N ASN A 232 -4.81 9.62 5.81
CA ASN A 232 -5.01 8.89 7.06
C ASN A 232 -4.09 7.70 7.17
N PRO A 233 -3.74 7.29 8.42
CA PRO A 233 -2.81 6.22 8.65
C PRO A 233 -3.22 4.90 8.00
N VAL A 234 -2.23 4.19 7.46
CA VAL A 234 -2.39 2.82 7.00
C VAL A 234 -2.50 1.88 8.19
N LYS A 235 -3.67 1.30 8.42
CA LYS A 235 -3.96 0.36 9.51
C LYS A 235 -3.55 -1.08 9.19
N TRP A 236 -2.30 -1.29 8.78
CA TRP A 236 -1.82 -2.59 8.29
C TRP A 236 -1.75 -3.66 9.37
N GLU A 237 -1.30 -3.31 10.58
CA GLU A 237 -1.31 -4.22 11.73
C GLU A 237 -2.73 -4.74 11.99
N GLN A 238 -3.72 -3.84 11.98
CA GLN A 238 -5.12 -4.15 12.25
C GLN A 238 -5.70 -5.06 11.16
N ILE A 239 -5.41 -4.78 9.89
CA ILE A 239 -5.82 -5.63 8.77
C ILE A 239 -5.23 -7.04 8.90
N GLN A 240 -3.92 -7.16 9.15
CA GLN A 240 -3.29 -8.46 9.37
C GLN A 240 -3.95 -9.22 10.52
N GLN A 241 -4.21 -8.53 11.64
CA GLN A 241 -4.91 -9.11 12.77
C GLN A 241 -6.28 -9.68 12.37
N LEU A 242 -7.08 -8.97 11.56
CA LEU A 242 -8.35 -9.50 11.07
C LEU A 242 -8.18 -10.72 10.16
N LEU A 243 -7.20 -10.68 9.25
CA LEU A 243 -6.94 -11.76 8.28
C LEU A 243 -6.64 -13.09 8.98
N TYR A 244 -5.80 -13.09 10.02
CA TYR A 244 -5.41 -14.33 10.69
C TYR A 244 -6.24 -14.66 11.95
N ARG A 245 -6.87 -13.69 12.62
CA ARG A 245 -7.62 -13.96 13.86
C ARG A 245 -8.83 -14.87 13.64
N LYS A 246 -9.49 -14.74 12.48
CA LYS A 246 -10.66 -15.55 12.12
C LYS A 246 -10.34 -17.05 11.91
N HIS A 247 -9.05 -17.42 11.89
CA HIS A 247 -8.57 -18.80 11.70
C HIS A 247 -7.80 -19.35 12.90
N ARG A 248 -7.88 -18.72 14.09
CA ARG A 248 -7.12 -19.17 15.26
C ARG A 248 -7.40 -20.61 15.69
N ASP A 249 -8.63 -21.06 15.47
CA ASP A 249 -9.12 -22.38 15.84
C ASP A 249 -9.20 -23.35 14.64
N TYR A 250 -8.71 -22.92 13.47
CA TYR A 250 -8.77 -23.67 12.21
C TYR A 250 -7.39 -23.72 11.54
N VAL A 251 -7.29 -24.48 10.45
CA VAL A 251 -6.11 -24.43 9.58
C VAL A 251 -6.06 -23.04 8.92
N PHE A 252 -4.91 -22.39 9.01
CA PHE A 252 -4.70 -21.11 8.34
C PHE A 252 -4.80 -21.26 6.82
N PRO A 253 -5.36 -20.28 6.11
CA PRO A 253 -5.29 -20.24 4.66
C PRO A 253 -3.85 -20.00 4.20
N MET A 254 -3.61 -20.20 2.91
CA MET A 254 -2.38 -19.74 2.28
C MET A 254 -2.39 -18.21 2.17
N PHE A 255 -1.33 -17.57 2.62
CA PHE A 255 -1.12 -16.13 2.44
C PHE A 255 -0.13 -15.91 1.30
N VAL A 256 -0.58 -15.29 0.21
CA VAL A 256 0.27 -15.09 -0.98
C VAL A 256 0.57 -13.61 -1.16
N GLU A 257 1.86 -13.23 -1.11
CA GLU A 257 2.30 -11.86 -1.47
C GLU A 257 2.58 -11.81 -2.97
N LEU A 258 1.80 -10.97 -3.68
CA LEU A 258 1.82 -10.79 -5.13
C LEU A 258 2.33 -9.38 -5.47
N GLY A 259 3.58 -9.29 -5.92
CA GLY A 259 4.21 -8.00 -6.23
C GLY A 259 5.70 -7.96 -5.88
N PRO A 260 6.31 -6.76 -5.93
CA PRO A 260 7.74 -6.60 -5.73
C PRO A 260 8.16 -6.80 -4.27
N GLY A 261 9.22 -7.59 -4.04
CA GLY A 261 9.80 -7.78 -2.69
C GLY A 261 9.01 -8.71 -1.76
N ARG A 262 9.34 -8.72 -0.46
CA ARG A 262 8.79 -9.65 0.55
C ARG A 262 8.43 -8.96 1.88
N GLN A 263 8.11 -7.67 1.80
CA GLN A 263 7.96 -6.84 3.00
C GLN A 263 6.68 -7.18 3.76
N LEU A 264 5.60 -7.54 3.06
CA LEU A 264 4.34 -7.89 3.72
C LEU A 264 4.47 -9.21 4.47
N GLY A 265 5.17 -10.19 3.91
CA GLY A 265 5.54 -11.43 4.60
C GLY A 265 6.40 -11.20 5.83
N ALA A 266 7.39 -10.31 5.74
CA ALA A 266 8.21 -9.94 6.90
C ALA A 266 7.36 -9.31 8.01
N MET A 267 6.40 -8.44 7.68
CA MET A 267 5.44 -7.91 8.65
C MET A 267 4.51 -8.98 9.22
N LEU A 268 4.05 -9.93 8.39
CA LEU A 268 3.21 -11.05 8.83
C LEU A 268 3.94 -11.95 9.83
N MET A 269 5.23 -12.18 9.64
CA MET A 269 6.05 -12.91 10.61
C MET A 269 6.06 -12.22 11.99
N GLN A 270 6.12 -10.88 12.00
CA GLN A 270 6.12 -10.08 13.23
C GLN A 270 4.75 -10.06 13.92
N THR A 271 3.65 -10.18 13.17
CA THR A 271 2.29 -10.18 13.74
C THR A 271 1.79 -11.57 14.13
N SER A 272 2.13 -12.62 13.36
CA SER A 272 1.70 -13.99 13.62
C SER A 272 2.64 -15.02 12.98
N LYS A 273 3.54 -15.59 13.79
CA LYS A 273 4.41 -16.72 13.39
C LYS A 273 3.61 -17.95 12.91
N LYS A 274 2.40 -18.16 13.42
CA LYS A 274 1.53 -19.28 13.01
C LYS A 274 0.98 -19.07 11.60
N ALA A 275 0.48 -17.87 11.30
CA ALA A 275 -0.02 -17.52 9.97
C ALA A 275 1.12 -17.55 8.93
N TYR A 276 2.28 -17.02 9.30
CA TYR A 276 3.46 -17.00 8.43
C TYR A 276 3.92 -18.39 7.97
N LYS A 277 3.64 -19.48 8.70
CA LYS A 277 3.96 -20.84 8.22
C LYS A 277 3.27 -21.20 6.89
N ASN A 278 2.18 -20.50 6.55
CA ASN A 278 1.42 -20.68 5.32
C ASN A 278 1.65 -19.52 4.33
N TYR A 279 2.69 -18.70 4.54
CA TYR A 279 3.05 -17.61 3.65
C TYR A 279 3.84 -18.11 2.44
N GLN A 280 3.50 -17.60 1.26
CA GLN A 280 4.25 -17.78 0.02
C GLN A 280 4.44 -16.42 -0.66
N HIS A 281 5.58 -16.25 -1.31
CA HIS A 281 5.84 -15.11 -2.17
C HIS A 281 5.76 -15.54 -3.63
N PHE A 282 4.86 -14.93 -4.39
CA PHE A 282 4.72 -15.16 -5.82
C PHE A 282 4.78 -13.79 -6.51
N GLY A 283 5.98 -13.27 -6.71
CA GLY A 283 6.17 -11.90 -7.19
C GLY A 283 7.55 -11.66 -7.76
N CYS A 284 7.92 -10.38 -7.91
CA CYS A 284 9.10 -9.93 -8.65
C CYS A 284 10.04 -9.02 -7.85
#